data_AF-A0A3S1AW12-F1
#
_entry.id   AF-A0A3S1AW12-F1
#
_cell.length_a   1.000
_cell.length_b   1.000
_cell.length_c   1.000
_cell.angle_alpha   90.00
_cell.angle_beta   90.00
_cell.angle_gamma   90.00
#
_symmetry.space_group_name_H-M   'P 1'
#
loop_
_entity.id
_entity.type
_entity.pdbx_description
1 polymer ?
#
loop_
_entity_poly.entity_id
_entity_poly.type
_entity_poly.pdbx_seq_one_letter_code
_entity_poly.pdbx_strand_id
1 'polypeptide(L)'
;MKSAMLVCLMAVAVAMVTAADKKCEEKCAKCPLVERASCLAGMMKDECNCCDVCSRFEGQMCDMKGAEFEHGQCGDGLECQQTAGGQICQCVWNEMVCGTNGEDYNNLCQLMASAVREGLQESLEVDHIGPCKNESRIVGPPKYIRNNTDENVVLTCEAIGNPVPTLKWEVTRSNGKTTEMPGDDDHIMIAIRGGPGNFKISGWMQIEGLKKRHEGDYTCIASNRHNTDRSTARIKVVN
;
A
#
# COMPACT_ATOMS: atom_id res chain seq x y z
N MET A 1 59.97 -10.35 -1.39
CA MET A 1 58.95 -9.38 -0.92
C MET A 1 57.51 -9.78 -1.26
N LYS A 2 57.21 -10.42 -2.41
CA LYS A 2 55.84 -10.85 -2.76
C LYS A 2 55.28 -11.99 -1.86
N SER A 3 56.10 -12.97 -1.45
CA SER A 3 55.62 -14.07 -0.58
C SER A 3 55.29 -13.67 0.86
N ALA A 4 56.04 -12.72 1.45
CA ALA A 4 55.78 -12.27 2.82
C ALA A 4 54.47 -11.47 2.92
N MET A 5 54.16 -10.68 1.88
CA MET A 5 52.91 -9.92 1.81
C MET A 5 51.70 -10.85 1.64
N LEU A 6 51.83 -11.93 0.85
CA LEU A 6 50.77 -12.93 0.64
C LEU A 6 50.49 -13.76 1.91
N VAL A 7 51.53 -14.14 2.66
CA VAL A 7 51.39 -14.87 3.94
C VAL A 7 50.74 -13.98 5.02
N CYS A 8 51.10 -12.70 5.06
CA CYS A 8 50.50 -11.75 6.01
C CYS A 8 49.02 -11.48 5.69
N LEU A 9 48.67 -11.32 4.41
CA LEU A 9 47.28 -11.19 3.96
C LEU A 9 46.43 -12.41 4.31
N MET A 10 46.97 -13.62 4.12
CA MET A 10 46.29 -14.88 4.48
C MET A 10 46.08 -14.99 6.01
N ALA A 11 47.09 -14.64 6.82
CA ALA A 11 46.99 -14.70 8.28
C ALA A 11 45.98 -13.70 8.85
N VAL A 12 45.91 -12.48 8.29
CA VAL A 12 44.93 -11.45 8.67
C VAL A 12 43.51 -11.88 8.29
N ALA A 13 43.31 -12.45 7.10
CA ALA A 13 42.02 -12.98 6.68
C ALA A 13 41.55 -14.13 7.60
N VAL A 14 42.43 -15.07 7.95
CA VAL A 14 42.12 -16.18 8.87
C VAL A 14 41.80 -15.67 10.29
N ALA A 15 42.52 -14.67 10.80
CA ALA A 15 42.25 -14.09 12.11
C ALA A 15 40.90 -13.33 12.15
N MET A 16 40.53 -12.62 11.09
CA MET A 16 39.22 -11.96 10.99
C MET A 16 38.06 -12.97 10.92
N VAL A 17 38.22 -14.07 10.18
CA VAL A 17 37.24 -15.17 10.11
C VAL A 17 37.03 -15.79 11.50
N THR A 18 38.12 -16.11 12.22
CA THR A 18 38.01 -16.71 13.57
C THR A 18 37.42 -15.79 14.64
N ALA A 19 37.58 -14.47 14.52
CA ALA A 19 36.97 -13.51 15.45
C ALA A 19 35.46 -13.32 15.20
N ALA A 20 35.03 -13.28 13.93
CA ALA A 20 33.62 -13.24 13.56
C ALA A 20 32.89 -14.54 13.96
N ASP A 21 33.53 -15.70 13.74
CA ASP A 21 32.99 -17.01 14.13
C ASP A 21 32.75 -17.12 15.64
N LYS A 22 33.70 -16.65 16.48
CA LYS A 22 33.54 -16.67 17.95
C LYS A 22 32.42 -15.77 18.45
N LYS A 23 32.26 -14.58 17.85
CA LYS A 23 31.17 -13.65 18.18
C LYS A 23 29.80 -14.29 17.88
N CYS A 24 29.70 -15.02 16.77
CA CYS A 24 28.50 -15.76 16.44
C CYS A 24 28.29 -16.97 17.36
N GLU A 25 29.33 -17.74 17.68
CA GLU A 25 29.26 -18.90 18.56
C GLU A 25 28.65 -18.57 19.95
N GLU A 26 29.11 -17.50 20.60
CA GLU A 26 28.56 -17.06 21.89
C GLU A 26 27.11 -16.58 21.80
N LYS A 27 26.74 -15.92 20.69
CA LYS A 27 25.37 -15.43 20.43
C LYS A 27 24.42 -16.59 20.18
N CYS A 28 24.83 -17.58 19.39
CA CYS A 28 24.04 -18.76 19.05
C CYS A 28 23.72 -19.63 20.28
N ALA A 29 24.56 -19.61 21.31
CA ALA A 29 24.30 -20.29 22.57
C ALA A 29 23.14 -19.67 23.38
N LYS A 30 22.69 -18.45 23.04
CA LYS A 30 21.70 -17.67 23.80
C LYS A 30 20.60 -17.08 22.91
N CYS A 31 20.08 -17.87 21.98
CA CYS A 31 19.00 -17.40 21.12
C CYS A 31 17.72 -17.10 21.92
N PRO A 32 17.07 -15.94 21.71
CA PRO A 32 15.76 -15.67 22.27
C PRO A 32 14.71 -16.61 21.68
N LEU A 33 13.70 -16.95 22.46
CA LEU A 33 12.52 -17.66 21.95
C LEU A 33 11.65 -16.66 21.19
N VAL A 34 11.37 -16.97 19.93
CA VAL A 34 10.47 -16.20 19.07
C VAL A 34 9.29 -17.07 18.71
N GLU A 35 8.08 -16.62 19.05
CA GLU A 35 6.86 -17.37 18.75
C GLU A 35 6.47 -17.16 17.27
N ARG A 36 6.23 -18.26 16.54
CA ARG A 36 5.86 -18.17 15.11
C ARG A 36 4.65 -17.28 14.84
N ALA A 37 3.68 -17.29 15.76
CA ALA A 37 2.46 -16.47 15.68
C ALA A 37 2.75 -14.95 15.75
N SER A 38 3.92 -14.56 16.25
CA SER A 38 4.34 -13.15 16.35
C SER A 38 5.03 -12.61 15.08
N CYS A 39 5.43 -13.49 14.15
CA CYS A 39 6.20 -13.10 12.97
C CYS A 39 5.31 -13.06 11.72
N LEU A 40 4.69 -11.91 11.47
CA LEU A 40 3.69 -11.72 10.41
C LEU A 40 4.19 -12.00 8.99
N ALA A 41 5.50 -11.87 8.75
CA ALA A 41 6.12 -12.11 7.45
C ALA A 41 7.05 -13.34 7.46
N GLY A 42 6.79 -14.28 8.37
CA GLY A 42 7.63 -15.45 8.57
C GLY A 42 8.87 -15.15 9.41
N MET A 43 9.68 -16.19 9.59
CA MET A 43 10.91 -16.15 10.36
C MET A 43 12.09 -16.38 9.43
N MET A 44 13.21 -15.77 9.78
CA MET A 44 14.49 -16.03 9.14
C MET A 44 15.55 -16.27 10.22
N LYS A 45 16.74 -16.67 9.78
CA LYS A 45 17.90 -16.71 10.67
C LYS A 45 18.57 -15.35 10.75
N ASP A 46 19.17 -15.07 11.90
CA ASP A 46 20.00 -13.88 12.09
C ASP A 46 21.29 -13.93 11.23
N GLU A 47 22.12 -12.88 11.28
CA GLU A 47 23.39 -12.79 10.52
C GLU A 47 24.35 -13.96 10.77
N CYS A 48 24.31 -14.54 11.96
CA CYS A 48 25.10 -15.72 12.36
C CYS A 48 24.49 -17.05 11.90
N ASN A 49 23.34 -16.99 11.23
CA ASN A 49 22.57 -18.11 10.71
C ASN A 49 22.14 -19.15 11.77
N CYS A 50 21.86 -18.71 13.01
CA CYS A 50 21.55 -19.65 14.10
C CYS A 50 20.24 -19.33 14.83
N CYS A 51 20.01 -18.07 15.20
CA CYS A 51 18.82 -17.68 15.96
C CYS A 51 17.65 -17.38 15.03
N ASP A 52 16.46 -17.82 15.40
CA ASP A 52 15.23 -17.41 14.71
C ASP A 52 14.91 -15.96 15.06
N VAL A 53 14.66 -15.16 14.04
CA VAL A 53 14.22 -13.76 14.15
C VAL A 53 13.03 -13.55 13.23
N CYS A 54 12.12 -12.65 13.59
CA CYS A 54 11.04 -12.28 12.69
C CYS A 54 11.62 -11.54 11.48
N SER A 55 11.20 -11.94 10.30
CA SER A 55 11.48 -11.19 9.08
C SER A 55 10.70 -9.88 9.06
N ARG A 56 11.17 -8.90 8.30
CA ARG A 56 10.53 -7.59 8.18
C ARG A 56 9.23 -7.71 7.38
N PHE A 57 8.16 -7.14 7.89
CA PHE A 57 6.84 -7.14 7.25
C PHE A 57 6.63 -5.94 6.32
N GLU A 58 5.56 -6.00 5.51
CA GLU A 58 5.26 -4.97 4.51
C GLU A 58 5.24 -3.55 5.11
N GLY A 59 5.92 -2.62 4.46
CA GLY A 59 6.02 -1.22 4.87
C GLY A 59 7.10 -0.92 5.91
N GLN A 60 7.72 -1.93 6.51
CA GLN A 60 8.87 -1.70 7.39
C GLN A 60 10.12 -1.35 6.59
N MET A 61 11.02 -0.55 7.18
CA MET A 61 12.35 -0.32 6.63
C MET A 61 13.10 -1.65 6.44
N CYS A 62 14.02 -1.74 5.50
CA CYS A 62 14.77 -2.96 5.24
C CYS A 62 16.13 -2.65 4.63
N ASP A 63 17.00 -3.65 4.68
CA ASP A 63 18.30 -3.58 4.05
C ASP A 63 18.28 -4.32 2.71
N MET A 64 18.93 -3.73 1.70
CA MET A 64 19.14 -4.41 0.43
C MET A 64 19.99 -5.67 0.59
N LYS A 65 19.83 -6.64 -0.30
CA LYS A 65 20.64 -7.86 -0.31
C LYS A 65 22.13 -7.51 -0.41
N GLY A 66 22.91 -7.90 0.59
CA GLY A 66 24.34 -7.65 0.66
C GLY A 66 24.75 -6.31 1.30
N ALA A 67 23.78 -5.51 1.76
CA ALA A 67 24.07 -4.36 2.62
C ALA A 67 24.38 -4.82 4.07
N GLU A 68 24.95 -3.91 4.86
CA GLU A 68 25.08 -4.12 6.31
C GLU A 68 23.69 -4.26 6.95
N PHE A 69 23.59 -5.08 7.98
CA PHE A 69 22.32 -5.41 8.64
C PHE A 69 21.96 -4.31 9.66
N GLU A 70 21.26 -3.27 9.20
CA GLU A 70 20.80 -2.15 10.04
C GLU A 70 19.33 -2.32 10.43
N HIS A 71 18.48 -2.70 9.48
CA HIS A 71 17.04 -2.84 9.66
C HIS A 71 16.55 -4.28 9.56
N GLY A 72 17.27 -5.16 8.87
CA GLY A 72 16.93 -6.56 8.61
C GLY A 72 16.34 -6.79 7.23
N GLN A 73 16.13 -8.06 6.90
CA GLN A 73 15.63 -8.49 5.59
C GLN A 73 14.12 -8.69 5.58
N CYS A 74 13.53 -8.49 4.40
CA CYS A 74 12.12 -8.73 4.16
C CYS A 74 11.77 -10.21 4.22
N GLY A 75 10.56 -10.49 4.70
CA GLY A 75 10.03 -11.84 4.81
C GLY A 75 9.51 -12.45 3.52
N ASP A 76 8.81 -13.57 3.67
CA ASP A 76 8.32 -14.36 2.53
C ASP A 76 7.37 -13.53 1.65
N GLY A 77 7.64 -13.51 0.34
CA GLY A 77 6.84 -12.77 -0.64
C GLY A 77 7.08 -11.25 -0.66
N LEU A 78 8.06 -10.75 0.09
CA LEU A 78 8.41 -9.33 0.16
C LEU A 78 9.79 -9.07 -0.46
N GLU A 79 9.93 -7.91 -1.09
CA GLU A 79 11.21 -7.42 -1.61
C GLU A 79 11.53 -6.03 -1.05
N CYS A 80 12.81 -5.82 -0.72
CA CYS A 80 13.28 -4.52 -0.22
C CYS A 80 13.44 -3.54 -1.38
N GLN A 81 12.62 -2.48 -1.41
CA GLN A 81 12.56 -1.54 -2.52
C GLN A 81 12.85 -0.11 -2.07
N GLN A 82 13.58 0.65 -2.91
CA GLN A 82 13.90 2.05 -2.68
C GLN A 82 12.67 2.93 -2.95
N THR A 83 12.30 3.75 -1.98
CA THR A 83 11.25 4.77 -2.11
C THR A 83 11.81 6.16 -1.82
N ALA A 84 10.99 7.20 -2.01
CA ALA A 84 11.32 8.57 -1.64
C ALA A 84 11.59 8.73 -0.12
N GLY A 85 11.02 7.86 0.72
CA GLY A 85 11.17 7.89 2.18
C GLY A 85 12.20 6.90 2.74
N GLY A 86 12.98 6.23 1.89
CA GLY A 86 13.93 5.19 2.29
C GLY A 86 13.60 3.82 1.70
N GLN A 87 14.31 2.79 2.13
CA GLN A 87 14.15 1.41 1.66
C GLN A 87 13.12 0.70 2.53
N ILE A 88 12.07 0.13 1.91
CA ILE A 88 10.99 -0.56 2.63
C ILE A 88 10.62 -1.89 1.97
N CYS A 89 10.10 -2.83 2.76
CA CYS A 89 9.58 -4.10 2.26
C CYS A 89 8.26 -3.88 1.51
N GLN A 90 8.19 -4.30 0.26
CA GLN A 90 6.99 -4.25 -0.57
C GLN A 90 6.60 -5.64 -1.04
N CYS A 91 5.30 -5.92 -1.12
CA CYS A 91 4.80 -7.20 -1.57
C CYS A 91 5.10 -7.41 -3.06
N VAL A 92 5.66 -8.57 -3.40
CA VAL A 92 5.88 -8.97 -4.79
C VAL A 92 4.55 -9.20 -5.51
N TRP A 93 3.55 -9.74 -4.81
CA TRP A 93 2.19 -9.97 -5.33
C TRP A 93 1.22 -8.91 -4.83
N ASN A 94 1.30 -7.72 -5.40
CA ASN A 94 0.54 -6.54 -4.96
C ASN A 94 -0.93 -6.49 -5.46
N GLU A 95 -1.45 -7.58 -6.00
CA GLU A 95 -2.84 -7.66 -6.46
C GLU A 95 -3.80 -7.87 -5.28
N MET A 96 -4.89 -7.12 -5.25
CA MET A 96 -5.97 -7.32 -4.26
C MET A 96 -6.57 -8.72 -4.40
N VAL A 97 -6.82 -9.36 -3.26
CA VAL A 97 -7.39 -10.72 -3.18
C VAL A 97 -8.54 -10.78 -2.19
N CYS A 98 -9.46 -11.70 -2.44
CA CYS A 98 -10.49 -12.11 -1.49
C CYS A 98 -9.99 -13.32 -0.71
N GLY A 99 -10.05 -13.26 0.63
CA GLY A 99 -9.76 -14.40 1.48
C GLY A 99 -10.93 -15.38 1.58
N THR A 100 -10.65 -16.63 1.95
CA THR A 100 -11.69 -17.64 2.28
C THR A 100 -12.61 -17.24 3.43
N ASN A 101 -12.21 -16.26 4.24
CA ASN A 101 -13.02 -15.63 5.29
C ASN A 101 -13.97 -14.53 4.76
N GLY A 102 -13.96 -14.23 3.45
CA GLY A 102 -14.79 -13.20 2.84
C GLY A 102 -14.29 -11.76 3.08
N GLU A 103 -13.04 -11.58 3.51
CA GLU A 103 -12.42 -10.26 3.67
C GLU A 103 -11.51 -9.88 2.49
N ASP A 104 -11.52 -8.58 2.18
CA ASP A 104 -10.67 -8.00 1.14
C ASP A 104 -9.26 -7.73 1.70
N TYR A 105 -8.22 -8.23 1.02
CA TYR A 105 -6.82 -7.92 1.33
C TYR A 105 -6.19 -7.14 0.18
N ASN A 106 -5.41 -6.11 0.48
CA ASN A 106 -4.82 -5.27 -0.57
C ASN A 106 -3.81 -6.04 -1.42
N ASN A 107 -3.20 -7.09 -0.86
CA ASN A 107 -2.25 -7.97 -1.52
C ASN A 107 -2.11 -9.30 -0.78
N LEU A 108 -1.43 -10.27 -1.38
CA LEU A 108 -1.22 -11.59 -0.79
C LEU A 108 -0.45 -11.51 0.54
N CYS A 109 0.53 -10.62 0.66
CA CYS A 109 1.34 -10.48 1.86
C CYS A 109 0.50 -10.03 3.07
N GLN A 110 -0.50 -9.17 2.85
CA GLN A 110 -1.45 -8.78 3.91
C GLN A 110 -2.38 -9.91 4.32
N LEU A 111 -2.82 -10.76 3.38
CA LEU A 111 -3.60 -11.96 3.70
C LEU A 111 -2.78 -12.91 4.57
N MET A 112 -1.55 -13.22 4.14
CA MET A 112 -0.64 -14.09 4.91
C MET A 112 -0.35 -13.52 6.31
N ALA A 113 -0.11 -12.22 6.42
CA ALA A 113 0.09 -11.55 7.70
C ALA A 113 -1.15 -11.63 8.60
N SER A 114 -2.37 -11.50 8.05
CA SER A 114 -3.61 -11.68 8.82
C SER A 114 -3.76 -13.12 9.29
N ALA A 115 -3.48 -14.09 8.42
CA ALA A 115 -3.54 -15.51 8.76
C ALA A 115 -2.62 -15.84 9.94
N VAL A 116 -1.41 -15.28 9.97
CA VAL A 116 -0.50 -15.46 11.11
C VAL A 116 -1.03 -14.79 12.36
N ARG A 117 -1.44 -13.52 12.26
CA ARG A 117 -1.94 -12.72 13.38
C ARG A 117 -3.14 -13.35 14.08
N GLU A 118 -4.01 -13.98 13.30
CA GLU A 118 -5.28 -14.54 13.77
C GLU A 118 -5.20 -16.05 14.06
N GLY A 119 -4.05 -16.69 13.81
CA GLY A 119 -3.88 -18.14 14.02
C GLY A 119 -4.67 -18.99 12.99
N LEU A 120 -4.87 -18.46 11.78
CA LEU A 120 -5.66 -19.06 10.70
C LEU A 120 -4.79 -19.57 9.54
N GLN A 121 -3.51 -19.86 9.76
CA GLN A 121 -2.57 -20.26 8.71
C GLN A 121 -2.99 -21.52 7.94
N GLU A 122 -3.84 -22.38 8.52
CA GLU A 122 -4.33 -23.61 7.89
C GLU A 122 -5.70 -23.45 7.20
N SER A 123 -6.35 -22.29 7.31
CA SER A 123 -7.73 -22.09 6.83
C SER A 123 -7.96 -20.80 6.05
N LEU A 124 -7.14 -19.75 6.29
CA LEU A 124 -7.21 -18.50 5.57
C LEU A 124 -6.31 -18.57 4.34
N GLU A 125 -6.95 -18.80 3.19
CA GLU A 125 -6.31 -18.89 1.88
C GLU A 125 -6.90 -17.83 0.94
N VAL A 126 -6.29 -17.67 -0.24
CA VAL A 126 -6.90 -16.87 -1.31
C VAL A 126 -8.07 -17.65 -1.89
N ASP A 127 -9.27 -17.08 -1.82
CA ASP A 127 -10.44 -17.62 -2.53
C ASP A 127 -10.37 -17.24 -4.02
N HIS A 128 -10.21 -15.95 -4.33
CA HIS A 128 -10.02 -15.46 -5.69
C HIS A 128 -9.32 -14.10 -5.74
N ILE A 129 -8.85 -13.72 -6.94
CA ILE A 129 -8.25 -12.41 -7.20
C ILE A 129 -9.35 -11.36 -7.39
N GLY A 130 -9.21 -10.22 -6.72
CA GLY A 130 -10.18 -9.12 -6.71
C GLY A 130 -10.96 -8.99 -5.39
N PRO A 131 -11.93 -8.07 -5.32
CA PRO A 131 -12.74 -7.86 -4.14
C PRO A 131 -13.72 -9.02 -3.93
N CYS A 132 -13.97 -9.41 -2.67
CA CYS A 132 -14.95 -10.44 -2.31
C CYS A 132 -16.37 -10.10 -2.78
N LYS A 133 -16.68 -8.80 -2.88
CA LYS A 133 -17.95 -8.31 -3.44
C LYS A 133 -17.71 -7.75 -4.83
N ASN A 134 -18.47 -8.26 -5.79
CA ASN A 134 -18.42 -7.80 -7.18
C ASN A 134 -19.03 -6.42 -7.42
N GLU A 135 -19.88 -5.94 -6.50
CA GLU A 135 -20.51 -4.62 -6.57
C GLU A 135 -19.50 -3.46 -6.56
N SER A 136 -19.86 -2.38 -7.24
CA SER A 136 -19.20 -1.08 -7.15
C SER A 136 -19.33 -0.52 -5.73
N ARG A 137 -18.22 -0.05 -5.18
CA ARG A 137 -18.15 0.57 -3.84
C ARG A 137 -17.17 1.74 -3.83
N ILE A 138 -17.62 2.90 -3.39
CA ILE A 138 -16.78 4.08 -3.17
C ILE A 138 -16.02 3.89 -1.86
N VAL A 139 -14.70 3.75 -1.95
CA VAL A 139 -13.79 3.56 -0.81
C VAL A 139 -13.07 4.85 -0.43
N GLY A 140 -12.92 5.77 -1.37
CA GLY A 140 -12.40 7.12 -1.15
C GLY A 140 -13.45 8.15 -1.55
N PRO A 141 -14.39 8.52 -0.66
CA PRO A 141 -15.42 9.49 -1.01
C PRO A 141 -14.85 10.91 -1.13
N PRO A 142 -15.47 11.79 -1.95
CA PRO A 142 -15.11 13.20 -1.96
C PRO A 142 -15.30 13.84 -0.59
N LYS A 143 -14.48 14.83 -0.30
CA LYS A 143 -14.49 15.55 0.99
C LYS A 143 -15.04 16.95 0.82
N TYR A 144 -15.67 17.45 1.89
CA TYR A 144 -16.12 18.83 1.97
C TYR A 144 -14.94 19.81 1.77
N ILE A 145 -15.15 20.84 0.97
CA ILE A 145 -14.16 21.90 0.72
C ILE A 145 -14.77 23.25 1.07
N ARG A 146 -14.02 24.07 1.81
CA ARG A 146 -14.37 25.47 2.11
C ARG A 146 -13.16 26.35 1.81
N ASN A 147 -13.20 27.02 0.66
CA ASN A 147 -12.07 27.80 0.12
C ASN A 147 -12.53 29.17 -0.36
N ASN A 148 -11.56 30.05 -0.62
CA ASN A 148 -11.82 31.41 -1.11
C ASN A 148 -11.96 31.44 -2.64
N THR A 149 -12.44 32.57 -3.17
CA THR A 149 -12.42 32.79 -4.62
C THR A 149 -10.99 32.79 -5.18
N ASP A 150 -10.86 32.43 -6.46
CA ASP A 150 -9.60 32.33 -7.22
C ASP A 150 -8.63 31.22 -6.77
N GLU A 151 -8.95 30.47 -5.71
CA GLU A 151 -8.17 29.29 -5.31
C GLU A 151 -8.48 28.08 -6.21
N ASN A 152 -7.50 27.19 -6.38
CA ASN A 152 -7.67 25.94 -7.11
C ASN A 152 -8.09 24.83 -6.14
N VAL A 153 -9.14 24.08 -6.49
CA VAL A 153 -9.65 22.99 -5.66
C VAL A 153 -9.78 21.69 -6.45
N VAL A 154 -9.64 20.55 -5.75
CA VAL A 154 -9.75 19.22 -6.34
C VAL A 154 -10.62 18.34 -5.46
N LEU A 155 -11.69 17.79 -6.04
CA LEU A 155 -12.45 16.69 -5.45
C LEU A 155 -11.90 15.36 -5.98
N THR A 156 -11.73 14.41 -5.07
CA THR A 156 -11.26 13.05 -5.36
C THR A 156 -12.37 12.05 -5.12
N CYS A 157 -12.42 10.99 -5.91
CA CYS A 157 -13.30 9.87 -5.70
C CYS A 157 -12.60 8.58 -6.11
N GLU A 158 -12.58 7.60 -5.22
CA GLU A 158 -11.99 6.28 -5.48
C GLU A 158 -13.05 5.21 -5.26
N ALA A 159 -13.20 4.33 -6.25
CA ALA A 159 -14.14 3.23 -6.20
C ALA A 159 -13.47 1.91 -6.59
N ILE A 160 -14.03 0.82 -6.09
CA ILE A 160 -13.60 -0.55 -6.40
C ILE A 160 -14.77 -1.36 -6.90
N GLY A 161 -14.52 -2.42 -7.67
CA GLY A 161 -15.53 -3.38 -8.08
C GLY A 161 -15.02 -4.37 -9.13
N ASN A 162 -15.77 -5.45 -9.33
CA ASN A 162 -15.46 -6.46 -10.34
C ASN A 162 -16.71 -6.79 -11.20
N PRO A 163 -16.85 -6.23 -12.41
CA PRO A 163 -15.87 -5.42 -13.15
C PRO A 163 -15.57 -4.06 -12.53
N VAL A 164 -14.39 -3.50 -12.87
CA VAL A 164 -13.97 -2.14 -12.49
C VAL A 164 -15.11 -1.16 -12.83
N PRO A 165 -15.57 -0.33 -11.88
CA PRO A 165 -16.68 0.57 -12.13
C PRO A 165 -16.29 1.74 -13.03
N THR A 166 -17.29 2.37 -13.63
CA THR A 166 -17.17 3.67 -14.29
C THR A 166 -17.42 4.80 -13.29
N LEU A 167 -16.73 5.92 -13.43
CA LEU A 167 -16.95 7.11 -12.61
C LEU A 167 -17.62 8.23 -13.40
N LYS A 168 -18.59 8.88 -12.77
CA LYS A 168 -19.24 10.10 -13.26
C LYS A 168 -19.38 11.11 -12.12
N TRP A 169 -19.50 12.37 -12.49
CA TRP A 169 -19.74 13.46 -11.56
C TRP A 169 -21.01 14.20 -11.95
N GLU A 170 -21.83 14.51 -10.95
CA GLU A 170 -22.99 15.39 -11.06
C GLU A 170 -22.83 16.53 -10.05
N VAL A 171 -23.36 17.71 -10.34
CA VAL A 171 -23.53 18.78 -9.35
C VAL A 171 -25.00 19.05 -9.13
N THR A 172 -25.39 19.24 -7.88
CA THR A 172 -26.69 19.80 -7.50
C THR A 172 -26.46 21.21 -6.96
N ARG A 173 -27.03 22.20 -7.66
CA ARG A 173 -26.92 23.62 -7.28
C ARG A 173 -28.04 24.02 -6.32
N SER A 174 -27.97 25.23 -5.78
CA SER A 174 -28.94 25.76 -4.81
C SER A 174 -30.39 25.81 -5.31
N ASN A 175 -30.61 25.84 -6.62
CA ASN A 175 -31.93 25.76 -7.24
C ASN A 175 -32.48 24.32 -7.32
N GLY A 176 -31.76 23.32 -6.79
CA GLY A 176 -32.13 21.90 -6.86
C GLY A 176 -31.88 21.25 -8.22
N LYS A 177 -31.37 21.99 -9.21
CA LYS A 177 -31.06 21.43 -10.53
C LYS A 177 -29.77 20.61 -10.45
N THR A 178 -29.87 19.35 -10.88
CA THR A 178 -28.73 18.46 -11.05
C THR A 178 -28.27 18.45 -12.50
N THR A 179 -26.97 18.55 -12.73
CA THR A 179 -26.35 18.48 -14.08
C THR A 179 -25.10 17.63 -14.04
N GLU A 180 -24.86 16.85 -15.10
CA GLU A 180 -23.62 16.12 -15.30
C GLU A 180 -22.43 17.09 -15.48
N MET A 181 -21.26 16.68 -15.01
CA MET A 181 -20.00 17.43 -15.09
C MET A 181 -19.06 16.83 -16.16
N PRO A 182 -18.17 17.62 -16.79
CA PRO A 182 -17.85 19.03 -16.49
C PRO A 182 -18.85 20.06 -17.05
N GLY A 183 -19.78 19.64 -17.91
CA GLY A 183 -20.69 20.54 -18.61
C GLY A 183 -19.93 21.51 -19.54
N ASP A 184 -20.38 22.77 -19.59
CA ASP A 184 -19.81 23.83 -20.44
C ASP A 184 -18.93 24.84 -19.65
N ASP A 185 -18.54 24.54 -18.41
CA ASP A 185 -17.72 25.45 -17.58
C ASP A 185 -16.22 25.29 -17.93
N ASP A 186 -15.60 26.36 -18.41
CA ASP A 186 -14.20 26.40 -18.85
C ASP A 186 -13.18 26.26 -17.70
N HIS A 187 -13.63 26.38 -16.45
CA HIS A 187 -12.79 26.23 -15.26
C HIS A 187 -12.73 24.81 -14.70
N ILE A 188 -13.56 23.89 -15.21
CA ILE A 188 -13.72 22.56 -14.63
C ILE A 188 -13.06 21.51 -15.52
N MET A 189 -12.18 20.71 -14.92
CA MET A 189 -11.52 19.59 -15.57
C MET A 189 -11.81 18.29 -14.81
N ILE A 190 -12.14 17.22 -15.54
CA ILE A 190 -12.28 15.89 -14.96
C ILE A 190 -11.22 14.97 -15.56
N ALA A 191 -10.49 14.30 -14.68
CA ALA A 191 -9.59 13.22 -15.04
C ALA A 191 -10.04 11.94 -14.33
N ILE A 192 -10.09 10.84 -15.07
CA ILE A 192 -10.37 9.51 -14.53
C ILE A 192 -9.24 8.60 -14.99
N ARG A 193 -8.67 7.84 -14.06
CA ARG A 193 -7.63 6.85 -14.36
C ARG A 193 -7.90 5.56 -13.60
N GLY A 194 -7.38 4.45 -14.12
CA GLY A 194 -7.24 3.24 -13.33
C GLY A 194 -6.53 3.56 -12.02
N GLY A 195 -7.02 3.02 -10.92
CA GLY A 195 -6.45 3.24 -9.60
C GLY A 195 -5.06 2.59 -9.47
N PRO A 196 -4.37 2.79 -8.34
CA PRO A 196 -3.04 2.22 -8.10
C PRO A 196 -3.02 0.68 -8.00
N GLY A 197 -4.18 0.02 -8.01
CA GLY A 197 -4.30 -1.44 -8.01
C GLY A 197 -5.41 -1.91 -8.94
N ASN A 198 -5.37 -3.20 -9.29
CA ASN A 198 -6.40 -3.86 -10.08
C ASN A 198 -7.78 -3.69 -9.40
N PHE A 199 -8.86 -3.65 -10.18
CA PHE A 199 -10.24 -3.45 -9.69
C PHE A 199 -10.57 -2.08 -9.09
N LYS A 200 -9.59 -1.16 -9.02
CA LYS A 200 -9.77 0.20 -8.52
C LYS A 200 -9.82 1.22 -9.65
N ILE A 201 -10.60 2.28 -9.46
CA ILE A 201 -10.64 3.46 -10.34
C ILE A 201 -10.62 4.72 -9.47
N SER A 202 -9.86 5.72 -9.93
CA SER A 202 -9.75 7.00 -9.24
C SER A 202 -10.14 8.13 -10.20
N GLY A 203 -10.92 9.08 -9.69
CA GLY A 203 -11.42 10.24 -10.41
C GLY A 203 -11.07 11.52 -9.67
N TRP A 204 -10.64 12.53 -10.42
CA TRP A 204 -10.32 13.88 -9.94
C TRP A 204 -11.14 14.88 -10.71
N MET A 205 -11.86 15.74 -9.99
CA MET A 205 -12.51 16.91 -10.56
C MET A 205 -11.83 18.15 -10.01
N GLN A 206 -11.13 18.85 -10.89
CA GLN A 206 -10.42 20.08 -10.59
C GLN A 206 -11.25 21.28 -11.02
N ILE A 207 -11.24 22.32 -10.20
CA ILE A 207 -11.80 23.63 -10.51
C ILE A 207 -10.68 24.64 -10.37
N GLU A 208 -10.30 25.26 -11.48
CA GLU A 208 -9.31 26.34 -11.49
C GLU A 208 -9.99 27.68 -11.21
N GLY A 209 -9.41 28.51 -10.35
CA GLY A 209 -9.95 29.83 -10.04
C GLY A 209 -11.39 29.77 -9.52
N LEU A 210 -11.57 29.28 -8.29
CA LEU A 210 -12.89 29.05 -7.69
C LEU A 210 -13.76 30.32 -7.75
N LYS A 211 -15.00 30.19 -8.22
CA LYS A 211 -15.98 31.27 -8.35
C LYS A 211 -17.21 30.95 -7.55
N LYS A 212 -17.96 31.96 -7.13
CA LYS A 212 -19.21 31.76 -6.36
C LYS A 212 -20.21 30.84 -7.05
N ARG A 213 -20.24 30.82 -8.39
CA ARG A 213 -21.09 29.92 -9.19
C ARG A 213 -20.73 28.43 -9.02
N HIS A 214 -19.52 28.09 -8.59
CA HIS A 214 -19.07 26.72 -8.35
C HIS A 214 -19.53 26.19 -6.98
N GLU A 215 -20.21 27.00 -6.16
CA GLU A 215 -20.82 26.50 -4.91
C GLU A 215 -21.94 25.50 -5.23
N GLY A 216 -21.88 24.32 -4.62
CA GLY A 216 -22.84 23.24 -4.88
C GLY A 216 -22.47 21.92 -4.19
N ASP A 217 -23.37 20.95 -4.33
CA ASP A 217 -23.15 19.57 -3.89
C ASP A 217 -22.70 18.72 -5.07
N TYR A 218 -21.48 18.22 -5.01
CA TYR A 218 -20.88 17.41 -6.05
C TYR A 218 -20.97 15.95 -5.67
N THR A 219 -21.64 15.17 -6.51
CA THR A 219 -21.86 13.74 -6.31
C THR A 219 -20.98 12.95 -7.27
N CYS A 220 -20.11 12.12 -6.72
CA CYS A 220 -19.42 11.07 -7.45
C CYS A 220 -20.35 9.85 -7.56
N ILE A 221 -20.41 9.26 -8.74
CA ILE A 221 -21.25 8.10 -9.07
C ILE A 221 -20.35 7.01 -9.62
N ALA A 222 -20.27 5.88 -8.93
CA ALA A 222 -19.49 4.72 -9.31
C ALA A 222 -20.41 3.58 -9.72
N SER A 223 -20.38 3.18 -10.98
CA SER A 223 -21.36 2.22 -11.54
C SER A 223 -20.69 1.03 -12.22
N ASN A 224 -21.16 -0.18 -11.91
CA ASN A 224 -20.82 -1.38 -12.65
C ASN A 224 -22.08 -2.21 -12.94
N ARG A 225 -21.92 -3.40 -13.53
CA ARG A 225 -23.06 -4.24 -13.94
C ARG A 225 -23.94 -4.74 -12.78
N HIS A 226 -23.49 -4.63 -11.54
CA HIS A 226 -24.18 -5.16 -10.36
C HIS A 226 -24.92 -4.07 -9.58
N ASN A 227 -24.35 -2.87 -9.46
CA ASN A 227 -24.98 -1.75 -8.77
C ASN A 227 -24.42 -0.38 -9.21
N THR A 228 -24.97 0.68 -8.61
CA THR A 228 -24.43 2.03 -8.67
C THR A 228 -24.33 2.60 -7.26
N ASP A 229 -23.12 2.99 -6.86
CA ASP A 229 -22.83 3.63 -5.59
C ASP A 229 -22.64 5.15 -5.79
N ARG A 230 -23.01 5.95 -4.78
CA ARG A 230 -23.02 7.42 -4.85
C ARG A 230 -22.48 8.03 -3.58
N SER A 231 -21.63 9.04 -3.71
CA SER A 231 -21.12 9.80 -2.58
C SER A 231 -21.02 11.29 -2.91
N THR A 232 -21.43 12.14 -1.98
CA THR A 232 -21.60 13.58 -2.19
C THR A 232 -20.75 14.40 -1.24
N ALA A 233 -20.12 15.45 -1.76
CA ALA A 233 -19.45 16.47 -0.98
C ALA A 233 -19.85 17.88 -1.41
N ARG A 234 -19.91 18.79 -0.45
CA ARG A 234 -20.19 20.21 -0.73
C ARG A 234 -18.90 20.99 -0.94
N ILE A 235 -18.89 21.84 -1.96
CA ILE A 235 -17.93 22.94 -2.09
C ILE A 235 -18.61 24.22 -1.61
N LYS A 236 -18.03 24.86 -0.60
CA LYS A 236 -18.46 26.17 -0.08
C LYS A 236 -17.44 27.23 -0.48
N VAL A 237 -17.90 28.29 -1.15
CA VAL A 237 -17.03 29.39 -1.57
C VAL A 237 -17.20 30.56 -0.60
N VAL A 238 -16.10 30.93 0.04
CA VAL A 238 -15.99 32.08 0.94
C VAL A 238 -15.43 33.25 0.14
N ASN A 239 -15.89 34.45 0.45
CA ASN A 239 -15.36 35.68 -0.15
C ASN A 239 -14.33 36.29 0.80
#